data_AF-A0A8T4KMY9-F1
#
_entry.id   AF-A0A8T4KMY9-F1
#
_cell.length_a   1.000
_cell.length_b   1.000
_cell.length_c   1.000
_cell.angle_alpha   90.00
_cell.angle_beta   90.00
_cell.angle_gamma   90.00
#
_symmetry.space_group_name_H-M   'P 1'
#
loop_
_entity.id
_entity.type
_entity.pdbx_description
1 polymer ?
#
loop_
_entity_poly.entity_id
_entity_poly.type
_entity_poly.pdbx_seq_one_letter_code
_entity_poly.pdbx_strand_id
1 'polypeptide(L)'
;MPLEYITTRDLENNGKIRIAKMKEDSQAMMELTCPECGSSEKRKENWTSPFVEGEGTKQKFNIKCNKCSYSFKMLKLKKEVKKKEKA
;
A
#
# COMPACT_ATOMS: atom_id res chain seq x y z
N MET A 1 -6.80 17.38 -7.94
CA MET A 1 -5.70 16.43 -7.68
C MET A 1 -6.16 15.01 -8.02
N PRO A 2 -5.88 14.47 -9.21
CA PRO A 2 -6.34 13.15 -9.59
C PRO A 2 -5.53 12.06 -8.84
N LEU A 3 -6.21 11.34 -7.95
CA LEU A 3 -5.66 10.17 -7.29
C LEU A 3 -5.47 9.04 -8.32
N GLU A 4 -4.26 8.49 -8.42
CA GLU A 4 -3.96 7.44 -9.39
C GLU A 4 -4.42 6.08 -8.88
N TYR A 5 -4.09 5.77 -7.62
CA TYR A 5 -4.35 4.49 -7.00
C TYR A 5 -4.45 4.65 -5.49
N ILE A 6 -5.45 3.99 -4.89
CA ILE A 6 -5.56 3.84 -3.45
C ILE A 6 -5.93 2.41 -3.15
N THR A 7 -5.24 1.81 -2.19
CA THR A 7 -5.63 0.52 -1.62
C THR A 7 -5.52 0.62 -0.11
N THR A 8 -6.52 0.07 0.57
CA THR A 8 -6.50 -0.13 2.01
C THR A 8 -6.78 -1.60 2.25
N ARG A 9 -5.95 -2.24 3.07
CA ARG A 9 -6.11 -3.64 3.46
C ARG A 9 -5.88 -3.79 4.95
N ASP A 10 -6.80 -4.50 5.58
CA ASP A 10 -6.65 -4.97 6.94
C ASP A 10 -5.84 -6.27 6.89
N LEU A 11 -4.81 -6.35 7.73
CA LEU A 11 -4.00 -7.54 7.99
C LEU A 11 -4.53 -8.22 9.25
N GLU A 12 -4.07 -9.44 9.50
CA GLU A 12 -4.38 -10.17 10.74
C GLU A 12 -3.85 -9.41 11.98
N ASN A 13 -4.38 -9.67 13.18
CA ASN A 13 -3.94 -9.02 14.44
C ASN A 13 -3.98 -7.48 14.43
N ASN A 14 -5.06 -6.86 13.94
CA ASN A 14 -5.21 -5.39 13.86
C ASN A 14 -4.19 -4.66 12.97
N GLY A 15 -3.37 -5.38 12.19
CA GLY A 15 -2.53 -4.73 11.20
C GLY A 15 -3.37 -4.07 10.12
N LYS A 16 -2.89 -2.96 9.56
CA LYS A 16 -3.56 -2.24 8.49
C LYS A 16 -2.51 -1.67 7.56
N ILE A 17 -2.75 -1.76 6.26
CA ILE A 17 -1.92 -1.09 5.29
C ILE A 17 -2.77 -0.24 4.37
N ARG A 18 -2.33 0.98 4.13
CA ARG A 18 -2.92 1.90 3.17
C ARG A 18 -1.83 2.43 2.26
N ILE A 19 -2.05 2.32 0.96
CA ILE A 19 -1.13 2.85 -0.05
C ILE A 19 -1.93 3.80 -0.93
N ALA A 20 -1.50 5.05 -1.01
CA ALA A 20 -2.11 6.10 -1.81
C ALA A 20 -1.06 6.70 -2.75
N LYS A 21 -1.31 6.61 -4.06
CA LYS A 21 -0.47 7.10 -5.14
C LYS A 21 -1.23 8.19 -5.89
N MET A 22 -0.61 9.36 -6.03
CA MET A 22 -1.15 10.47 -6.82
C MET A 22 -0.63 10.36 -8.26
N LYS A 23 -1.38 10.84 -9.25
CA LYS A 23 -0.93 10.79 -10.67
C LYS A 23 0.26 11.72 -10.94
N GLU A 24 0.30 12.85 -10.26
CA GLU A 24 1.32 13.90 -10.47
C GLU A 24 2.60 13.64 -9.66
N ASP A 25 2.50 12.81 -8.62
CA ASP A 25 3.61 12.53 -7.71
C ASP A 25 4.27 11.20 -8.09
N SER A 26 5.60 11.12 -8.13
CA SER A 26 6.33 9.87 -8.38
C SER A 26 6.37 8.94 -7.16
N GLN A 27 6.04 9.46 -5.99
CA GLN A 27 5.99 8.73 -4.72
C GLN A 27 4.55 8.33 -4.37
N ALA A 28 4.42 7.26 -3.61
CA ALA A 28 3.19 6.86 -2.94
C ALA A 28 3.34 7.04 -1.44
N MET A 29 2.28 7.50 -0.82
CA MET A 29 2.15 7.52 0.62
C MET A 29 1.71 6.14 1.10
N MET A 30 2.52 5.53 1.96
CA MET A 30 2.27 4.24 2.56
C MET A 30 2.10 4.41 4.07
N GLU A 31 0.98 3.95 4.60
CA GLU A 31 0.71 3.86 6.02
C GLU A 31 0.59 2.37 6.37
N LEU A 32 1.46 1.87 7.25
CA LEU A 32 1.49 0.48 7.69
C LEU A 32 1.38 0.41 9.19
N THR A 33 0.47 -0.40 9.69
CA THR A 33 0.42 -0.88 11.07
C THR A 33 0.90 -2.33 11.07
N CYS A 34 2.07 -2.60 11.67
CA CYS A 34 2.64 -3.94 11.77
C CYS A 34 1.68 -4.84 12.57
N PRO A 35 1.23 -5.97 12.00
CA PRO A 35 0.37 -6.91 12.71
C PRO A 35 1.10 -7.63 13.85
N GLU A 36 2.43 -7.70 13.81
CA GLU A 36 3.22 -8.40 14.83
C GLU A 36 3.58 -7.53 16.04
N CYS A 37 4.00 -6.28 15.83
CA CYS A 37 4.40 -5.38 16.92
C CYS A 37 3.42 -4.23 17.18
N GLY A 38 2.30 -4.18 16.44
CA GLY A 38 1.27 -3.14 16.58
C GLY A 38 1.72 -1.72 16.25
N SER A 39 2.95 -1.53 15.76
CA SER A 39 3.47 -0.19 15.47
C SER A 39 2.95 0.33 14.14
N SER A 40 2.40 1.54 14.16
CA SER A 40 1.96 2.27 12.97
C SER A 40 3.07 3.20 12.46
N GLU A 41 3.47 3.03 11.21
CA GLU A 41 4.43 3.85 10.49
C GLU A 41 3.81 4.46 9.23
N LYS A 42 4.20 5.69 8.93
CA LYS A 42 3.80 6.41 7.71
C LYS A 42 5.03 6.89 6.99
N ARG A 43 5.19 6.48 5.74
CA ARG A 43 6.33 6.85 4.90
C ARG A 43 5.91 7.10 3.46
N LYS A 44 6.75 7.82 2.73
CA LYS A 44 6.60 8.00 1.28
C LYS A 44 7.62 7.08 0.61
N GLU A 45 7.15 6.22 -0.27
CA GLU A 45 7.98 5.27 -1.02
C GLU A 45 7.84 5.56 -2.51
N ASN A 46 8.92 5.42 -3.26
CA ASN A 46 8.86 5.59 -4.70
C ASN A 46 8.01 4.47 -5.32
N TRP A 47 7.14 4.80 -6.28
CA TRP A 47 6.28 3.81 -6.95
C TRP A 47 7.05 3.00 -8.02
N THR A 48 8.20 2.46 -7.62
CA THR A 48 9.14 1.73 -8.46
C THR A 48 9.73 0.56 -7.66
N SER A 49 10.49 -0.32 -8.32
CA SER A 49 11.28 -1.33 -7.61
C SER A 49 12.23 -0.67 -6.60
N PRO A 50 12.42 -1.20 -5.37
CA PRO A 50 11.94 -2.47 -4.83
C PRO A 50 10.57 -2.43 -4.14
N PHE A 51 9.96 -1.24 -4.00
CA PHE A 51 8.66 -1.11 -3.33
C PHE A 51 7.53 -1.73 -4.15
N VAL A 52 7.49 -1.45 -5.46
CA VAL A 52 6.56 -2.04 -6.41
C VAL A 52 7.33 -2.88 -7.42
N GLU A 53 7.14 -4.19 -7.39
CA GLU A 53 7.77 -5.13 -8.31
C GLU A 53 6.74 -5.70 -9.31
N GLY A 54 7.15 -5.86 -10.56
CA GLY A 54 6.29 -6.39 -11.64
C GLY A 54 5.53 -5.32 -12.43
N GLU A 55 4.75 -5.77 -13.41
CA GLU A 55 4.06 -4.90 -14.36
C GLU A 55 2.54 -5.17 -14.38
N GLY A 56 1.76 -4.10 -14.56
CA GLY A 56 0.30 -4.17 -14.71
C GLY A 56 -0.43 -4.82 -13.54
N THR A 57 -1.12 -5.93 -13.82
CA THR A 57 -1.96 -6.66 -12.86
C THR A 57 -1.17 -7.62 -11.97
N LYS A 58 0.12 -7.85 -12.28
CA LYS A 58 1.03 -8.69 -11.51
C LYS A 58 1.93 -7.89 -10.57
N GLN A 59 1.66 -6.59 -10.42
CA GLN A 59 2.41 -5.72 -9.52
C GLN A 59 2.29 -6.23 -8.07
N LYS A 60 3.40 -6.23 -7.34
CA LYS A 60 3.51 -6.64 -5.93
C LYS A 60 4.11 -5.50 -5.14
N PHE A 61 3.52 -5.20 -3.99
CA PHE A 61 4.07 -4.30 -3.00
C PHE A 61 4.91 -5.10 -2.01
N ASN A 62 6.18 -4.76 -1.91
CA ASN A 62 7.08 -5.33 -0.93
C ASN A 62 7.10 -4.39 0.28
N ILE A 63 6.47 -4.82 1.36
CA ILE A 63 6.26 -4.00 2.54
C ILE A 63 7.07 -4.59 3.68
N LYS A 64 7.93 -3.76 4.26
CA LYS A 64 8.74 -4.12 5.42
C LYS A 64 8.50 -3.11 6.54
N CYS A 65 8.19 -3.60 7.72
CA CYS A 65 8.12 -2.75 8.90
C CYS A 65 9.53 -2.37 9.37
N ASN A 66 9.69 -1.12 9.81
CA ASN A 66 10.95 -0.62 10.34
C ASN A 66 11.24 -1.06 11.78
N LYS A 67 10.21 -1.51 12.52
CA LYS A 67 10.31 -1.79 13.95
C LYS A 67 10.39 -3.28 14.27
N CYS A 68 9.45 -4.06 13.74
CA CYS A 68 9.52 -5.52 13.68
C CYS A 68 10.16 -5.81 12.32
N SER A 69 11.22 -6.61 12.18
CA SER A 69 11.79 -6.95 10.84
C SER A 69 10.82 -7.76 9.93
N TYR A 70 9.54 -7.77 10.27
CA TYR A 70 8.44 -8.33 9.53
C TYR A 70 8.37 -7.71 8.13
N SER A 71 8.33 -8.58 7.13
CA SER A 71 8.14 -8.19 5.74
C SER A 71 7.12 -9.10 5.10
N PHE A 72 6.23 -8.52 4.31
CA PHE A 72 5.20 -9.24 3.59
C PHE A 72 5.04 -8.67 2.19
N LYS A 73 4.63 -9.54 1.26
CA LYS A 73 4.42 -9.19 -0.13
C LYS A 73 2.93 -9.18 -0.42
N MET A 74 2.48 -8.12 -1.07
CA MET A 74 1.08 -7.90 -1.33
C MET A 74 0.84 -7.67 -2.82
N LEU A 75 -0.03 -8.47 -3.45
CA LEU A 75 -0.40 -8.21 -4.84
C LEU A 75 -1.23 -6.92 -4.96
N LYS A 76 -0.90 -6.11 -5.96
CA LYS A 76 -1.68 -4.96 -6.39
C LYS A 76 -3.03 -5.47 -6.83
N LEU A 77 -4.06 -5.01 -6.14
CA LEU A 77 -5.42 -5.25 -6.58
C LEU A 77 -5.61 -4.55 -7.93
N LYS A 78 -6.11 -5.30 -8.93
CA LYS A 78 -6.78 -4.70 -10.08
C LYS A 78 -7.74 -3.65 -9.52
N LYS A 79 -7.73 -2.45 -10.07
CA LYS A 79 -8.69 -1.39 -9.72
C LYS A 79 -10.12 -1.93 -9.81
N GLU A 80 -10.63 -2.51 -8.73
CA GLU A 80 -12.04 -2.39 -8.42
C GLU A 80 -12.15 -1.04 -7.75
N VAL A 81 -12.20 0.02 -8.57
CA VAL A 81 -12.87 1.25 -8.15
C VAL A 81 -14.32 0.82 -7.95
N LYS A 82 -14.62 0.19 -6.81
CA LYS A 82 -16.00 0.02 -6.38
C LYS A 82 -16.51 1.43 -6.17
N LYS A 83 -17.22 1.90 -7.19
CA LYS A 83 -18.26 2.92 -7.10
C LYS A 83 -18.83 2.93 -5.68
N LYS A 84 -18.57 4.02 -4.98
CA LYS A 84 -19.55 4.63 -4.09
C LYS A 84 -19.58 6.08 -4.61
N GLU A 85 -20.33 6.47 -5.64
CA GLU A 85 -21.81 6.43 -5.76
C GLU A 85 -22.51 5.91 -4.51
N LYS A 86 -22.49 6.73 -3.46
CA LYS A 86 -23.66 6.94 -2.61
C LYS A 86 -23.95 8.44 -2.79
N ALA A 87 -24.91 8.79 -3.64
CA ALA A 87 -26.33 8.94 -3.31
C ALA A 87 -26.52 10.18 -2.43
#